data_AF-A0A3B8Q0W7-F1
#
_entry.id   AF-A0A3B8Q0W7-F1
#
_cell.length_a   1.000
_cell.length_b   1.000
_cell.length_c   1.000
_cell.angle_alpha   90.00
_cell.angle_beta   90.00
_cell.angle_gamma   90.00
#
_symmetry.space_group_name_H-M   'P 1'
#
loop_
_entity.id
_entity.type
_entity.pdbx_description
1 polymer ?
#
loop_
_entity_poly.entity_id
_entity_poly.type
_entity_poly.pdbx_seq_one_letter_code
_entity_poly.pdbx_strand_id
1 'polypeptide(L)'
;MLLNSGTIEVSALNFGAANAYIGASGPTNVISSTIQVGSTLAKFGDGDVWLTGSNNIKGGGIRVSGGRLLISGSTEATAVAVDSDATLAIIGKAGVVQSPITLLTDGAKLLLGGGQAAEVDAKENSIISGWGTIGTAKATNTVAGLITAGPVPGELVFAGRTYLSDTAEFYWTLAGLHDDANPGTTPWNRLTFNNDLHMDHLQVYLNFTPETDPDSGNPFWQLPHTWTLWQFKVQPDWYFQEGNFDYSSGSFSITWNSNVSLAFLQFKPASPVAPTASIRVAADKITVTITYSGVLYESDSLAGPWLPVEGANPSTYIVPTNLADLKFYRAYEAEPSSARSSRRPDGFRLNNRTRVLPYSGPQAPHLSE
;
A
#
# COMPACT_ATOMS: atom_id res chain seq x y z
N MET A 1 1.95 12.68 -36.19
CA MET A 1 1.42 13.88 -35.53
C MET A 1 2.36 14.27 -34.40
N LEU A 2 2.70 15.54 -34.27
CA LEU A 2 3.57 16.05 -33.20
C LEU A 2 2.79 17.10 -32.40
N LEU A 3 2.78 16.96 -31.08
CA LEU A 3 2.05 17.84 -30.17
C LEU A 3 3.02 18.49 -29.18
N ASN A 4 2.77 19.76 -28.88
CA ASN A 4 3.47 20.50 -27.84
C ASN A 4 2.46 21.37 -27.10
N SER A 5 1.96 20.85 -25.99
CA SER A 5 0.94 21.48 -25.15
C SER A 5 -0.33 21.91 -25.90
N GLY A 6 -0.80 21.10 -26.85
CA GLY A 6 -1.92 21.43 -27.74
C GLY A 6 -3.18 20.59 -27.56
N THR A 7 -4.32 21.11 -28.02
CA THR A 7 -5.61 20.41 -28.01
C THR A 7 -6.10 20.15 -29.43
N ILE A 8 -6.61 18.94 -29.69
CA ILE A 8 -7.28 18.58 -30.94
C ILE A 8 -8.73 18.19 -30.64
N GLU A 9 -9.63 18.99 -31.18
CA GLU A 9 -11.08 18.89 -31.02
C GLU A 9 -11.75 18.86 -32.40
N VAL A 10 -11.68 17.71 -33.05
CA VAL A 10 -12.48 17.40 -34.25
C VAL A 10 -13.32 16.14 -34.02
N SER A 11 -14.25 15.83 -34.92
CA SER A 11 -15.11 14.64 -34.77
C SER A 11 -14.32 13.32 -34.79
N ALA A 12 -13.40 13.17 -35.75
CA ALA A 12 -12.56 11.98 -35.89
C ALA A 12 -11.19 12.29 -36.49
N LEU A 13 -10.16 11.59 -36.01
CA LEU A 13 -8.83 11.49 -36.60
C LEU A 13 -8.68 10.09 -37.19
N ASN A 14 -8.78 9.99 -38.52
CA ASN A 14 -8.64 8.73 -39.22
C ASN A 14 -7.28 8.65 -39.92
N PHE A 15 -6.45 7.71 -39.50
CA PHE A 15 -5.11 7.49 -40.05
C PHE A 15 -5.07 6.42 -41.15
N GLY A 16 -6.23 5.89 -41.54
CA GLY A 16 -6.35 4.85 -42.57
C GLY A 16 -5.71 3.53 -42.14
N ALA A 17 -5.22 2.76 -43.12
CA ALA A 17 -4.65 1.43 -42.90
C ALA A 17 -3.19 1.42 -42.40
N ALA A 18 -2.51 2.57 -42.39
CA ALA A 18 -1.11 2.68 -42.02
C ALA A 18 -0.92 2.81 -40.50
N ASN A 19 0.34 2.74 -40.06
CA ASN A 19 0.72 3.07 -38.69
C ASN A 19 0.49 4.55 -38.41
N ALA A 20 -0.08 4.84 -37.25
CA ALA A 20 -0.24 6.18 -36.73
C ALA A 20 0.81 6.45 -35.65
N TYR A 21 1.42 7.64 -35.70
CA TYR A 21 2.46 8.04 -34.75
C TYR A 21 2.06 9.35 -34.08
N ILE A 22 2.04 9.37 -32.76
CA ILE A 22 1.82 10.56 -31.93
C ILE A 22 3.09 10.82 -31.13
N GLY A 23 3.82 11.86 -31.48
CA GLY A 23 4.91 12.39 -30.68
C GLY A 23 4.39 13.53 -29.83
N ALA A 24 4.77 13.58 -28.55
CA ALA A 24 4.37 14.67 -27.67
C ALA A 24 5.53 15.18 -26.83
N SER A 25 5.51 16.49 -26.60
CA SER A 25 6.35 17.20 -25.63
C SER A 25 5.45 18.03 -24.72
N GLY A 26 5.93 18.30 -23.51
CA GLY A 26 5.19 19.06 -22.50
C GLY A 26 4.09 18.27 -21.77
N PRO A 27 3.53 18.86 -20.71
CA PRO A 27 2.72 18.14 -19.73
C PRO A 27 1.24 17.91 -20.12
N THR A 28 0.73 18.55 -21.18
CA THR A 28 -0.72 18.51 -21.48
C THR A 28 -1.00 18.58 -22.98
N ASN A 29 -1.13 17.43 -23.65
CA ASN A 29 -1.65 17.35 -25.01
C ASN A 29 -2.99 16.60 -24.98
N VAL A 30 -4.07 17.21 -25.44
CA VAL A 30 -5.41 16.62 -25.34
C VAL A 30 -5.95 16.31 -26.74
N ILE A 31 -6.47 15.10 -26.92
CA ILE A 31 -7.18 14.68 -28.13
C ILE A 31 -8.55 14.17 -27.68
N SER A 32 -9.58 14.96 -27.96
CA SER A 32 -10.97 14.59 -27.67
C SER A 32 -11.67 13.91 -28.85
N SER A 33 -11.03 13.91 -30.01
CA SER A 33 -11.48 13.21 -31.20
C SER A 33 -11.51 11.70 -31.05
N THR A 34 -12.41 11.06 -31.81
CA THR A 34 -12.33 9.60 -32.03
C THR A 34 -11.08 9.30 -32.85
N ILE A 35 -10.14 8.50 -32.33
CA ILE A 35 -9.00 8.03 -33.12
C ILE A 35 -9.36 6.71 -33.81
N GLN A 36 -9.17 6.65 -35.12
CA GLN A 36 -9.33 5.45 -35.93
C GLN A 36 -8.02 5.12 -36.63
N VAL A 37 -7.51 3.91 -36.37
CA VAL A 37 -6.25 3.42 -36.95
C VAL A 37 -6.44 1.98 -37.41
N GLY A 38 -6.12 1.70 -38.66
CA GLY A 38 -6.23 0.36 -39.25
C GLY A 38 -5.05 -0.57 -38.94
N SER A 39 -3.96 -0.05 -38.37
CA SER A 39 -2.78 -0.82 -37.94
C SER A 39 -2.36 -0.45 -36.51
N THR A 40 -1.09 -0.11 -36.25
CA THR A 40 -0.59 0.26 -34.91
C THR A 40 -0.68 1.77 -34.65
N LEU A 41 -1.07 2.14 -33.43
CA LEU A 41 -0.90 3.49 -32.89
C LEU A 41 0.31 3.53 -31.95
N ALA A 42 1.33 4.30 -32.29
CA ALA A 42 2.52 4.47 -31.47
C ALA A 42 2.57 5.86 -30.83
N LYS A 43 2.70 5.90 -29.50
CA LYS A 43 3.00 7.10 -28.72
C LYS A 43 4.50 7.13 -28.37
N PHE A 44 5.17 8.24 -28.65
CA PHE A 44 6.58 8.48 -28.30
C PHE A 44 6.82 9.92 -27.79
N GLY A 45 8.04 10.19 -27.33
CA GLY A 45 8.44 11.45 -26.70
C GLY A 45 7.99 11.57 -25.25
N ASP A 46 8.64 12.44 -24.49
CA ASP A 46 8.51 12.48 -23.02
C ASP A 46 7.22 13.17 -22.53
N GLY A 47 6.49 13.83 -23.44
CA GLY A 47 5.26 14.52 -23.10
C GLY A 47 4.05 13.61 -22.93
N ASP A 48 3.02 14.18 -22.33
CA ASP A 48 1.77 13.50 -22.02
C ASP A 48 0.75 13.69 -23.14
N VAL A 49 0.04 12.61 -23.50
CA VAL A 49 -1.10 12.63 -24.42
C VAL A 49 -2.32 12.10 -23.72
N TRP A 50 -3.40 12.87 -23.72
CA TRP A 50 -4.66 12.53 -23.11
C TRP A 50 -5.72 12.27 -24.18
N LEU A 51 -6.15 11.02 -24.30
CA LEU A 51 -7.25 10.60 -25.16
C LEU A 51 -8.55 10.56 -24.35
N THR A 52 -9.47 11.47 -24.66
CA THR A 52 -10.79 11.53 -23.99
C THR A 52 -11.91 10.95 -24.85
N GLY A 53 -11.68 10.79 -26.16
CA GLY A 53 -12.65 10.23 -27.10
C GLY A 53 -12.73 8.70 -27.06
N SER A 54 -13.63 8.16 -27.90
CA SER A 54 -13.72 6.71 -28.14
C SER A 54 -12.74 6.32 -29.26
N ASN A 55 -11.75 5.48 -28.95
CA ASN A 55 -10.68 5.12 -29.88
C ASN A 55 -10.84 3.69 -30.38
N ASN A 56 -10.62 3.48 -31.68
CA ASN A 56 -10.73 2.17 -32.30
C ASN A 56 -9.52 1.87 -33.20
N ILE A 57 -8.68 0.92 -32.76
CA ILE A 57 -7.41 0.54 -33.39
C ILE A 57 -7.48 -0.92 -33.85
N LYS A 58 -7.90 -1.16 -35.10
CA LYS A 58 -8.38 -2.48 -35.55
C LYS A 58 -7.34 -3.48 -36.09
N GLY A 59 -6.05 -3.14 -36.16
CA GLY A 59 -5.08 -4.00 -36.86
C GLY A 59 -3.79 -4.39 -36.12
N GLY A 60 -3.16 -3.47 -35.39
CA GLY A 60 -1.81 -3.70 -34.84
C GLY A 60 -1.65 -3.43 -33.34
N GLY A 61 -2.59 -2.72 -32.72
CA GLY A 61 -2.57 -2.41 -31.29
C GLY A 61 -2.00 -1.02 -30.97
N ILE A 62 -1.79 -0.74 -29.69
CA ILE A 62 -1.19 0.50 -29.20
C ILE A 62 0.20 0.17 -28.65
N ARG A 63 1.19 1.00 -28.96
CA ARG A 63 2.51 0.96 -28.32
C ARG A 63 2.79 2.29 -27.64
N VAL A 64 3.10 2.26 -26.35
CA VAL A 64 3.49 3.42 -25.55
C VAL A 64 4.99 3.33 -25.30
N SER A 65 5.77 4.11 -26.04
CA SER A 65 7.24 4.04 -26.04
C SER A 65 7.93 5.21 -25.33
N GLY A 66 7.16 6.12 -24.72
CA GLY A 66 7.71 7.25 -23.97
C GLY A 66 6.63 8.19 -23.43
N GLY A 67 6.99 8.87 -22.35
CA GLY A 67 6.09 9.77 -21.62
C GLY A 67 4.84 9.03 -21.12
N ARG A 68 3.72 9.75 -21.03
CA ARG A 68 2.45 9.22 -20.56
C ARG A 68 1.37 9.23 -21.64
N LEU A 69 0.67 8.11 -21.81
CA LEU A 69 -0.60 8.03 -22.53
C LEU A 69 -1.73 7.93 -21.50
N LEU A 70 -2.54 8.97 -21.35
CA LEU A 70 -3.73 8.96 -20.51
C LEU A 70 -4.97 8.62 -21.34
N ILE A 71 -5.77 7.68 -20.86
CA ILE A 71 -7.05 7.27 -21.42
C ILE A 71 -8.14 7.61 -20.40
N SER A 72 -9.05 8.52 -20.77
CA SER A 72 -10.28 8.79 -19.99
C SER A 72 -11.57 8.54 -20.76
N GLY A 73 -11.45 8.16 -22.04
CA GLY A 73 -12.54 7.60 -22.84
C GLY A 73 -12.40 6.08 -22.98
N SER A 74 -13.15 5.50 -23.92
CA SER A 74 -13.06 4.08 -24.24
C SER A 74 -12.03 3.84 -25.34
N THR A 75 -11.20 2.83 -25.21
CA THR A 75 -10.21 2.45 -26.20
C THR A 75 -10.28 0.95 -26.46
N GLU A 76 -10.54 0.62 -27.73
CA GLU A 76 -10.50 -0.74 -28.26
C GLU A 76 -9.32 -0.87 -29.22
N ALA A 77 -8.50 -1.89 -29.01
CA ALA A 77 -7.35 -2.26 -29.81
C ALA A 77 -7.17 -3.80 -29.81
N THR A 78 -6.23 -4.33 -30.60
CA THR A 78 -5.86 -5.76 -30.52
C THR A 78 -5.05 -6.07 -29.26
N ALA A 79 -4.14 -5.18 -28.88
CA ALA A 79 -3.35 -5.23 -27.66
C ALA A 79 -2.77 -3.84 -27.34
N VAL A 80 -2.30 -3.64 -26.11
CA VAL A 80 -1.55 -2.46 -25.69
C VAL A 80 -0.22 -2.91 -25.09
N ALA A 81 0.90 -2.42 -25.61
CA ALA A 81 2.22 -2.65 -25.05
C ALA A 81 2.78 -1.35 -24.48
N VAL A 82 3.29 -1.39 -23.25
CA VAL A 82 3.96 -0.26 -22.58
C VAL A 82 5.44 -0.61 -22.45
N ASP A 83 6.29 0.16 -23.12
CA ASP A 83 7.74 -0.02 -23.07
C ASP A 83 8.32 0.52 -21.74
N SER A 84 9.61 0.23 -21.51
CA SER A 84 10.39 0.70 -20.37
C SER A 84 10.22 2.20 -20.14
N ASP A 85 10.08 2.60 -18.87
CA ASP A 85 9.88 3.98 -18.41
C ASP A 85 8.67 4.74 -18.97
N ALA A 86 7.86 4.12 -19.84
CA ALA A 86 6.62 4.70 -20.34
C ALA A 86 5.45 4.43 -19.38
N THR A 87 4.43 5.29 -19.43
CA THR A 87 3.25 5.15 -18.57
C THR A 87 1.98 5.10 -19.41
N LEU A 88 1.17 4.06 -19.22
CA LEU A 88 -0.25 4.07 -19.57
C LEU A 88 -1.04 4.45 -18.33
N ALA A 89 -1.86 5.49 -18.40
CA ALA A 89 -2.78 5.85 -17.34
C ALA A 89 -4.22 5.68 -17.81
N ILE A 90 -5.07 5.04 -17.00
CA ILE A 90 -6.51 4.91 -17.28
C ILE A 90 -7.26 5.57 -16.13
N ILE A 91 -7.90 6.70 -16.42
CA ILE A 91 -8.41 7.63 -15.42
C ILE A 91 -9.90 7.89 -15.59
N GLY A 92 -10.60 8.01 -14.46
CA GLY A 92 -12.04 8.23 -14.42
C GLY A 92 -12.85 7.00 -14.84
N LYS A 93 -14.13 6.97 -14.44
CA LYS A 93 -15.03 5.84 -14.70
C LYS A 93 -15.28 5.57 -16.20
N ALA A 94 -15.10 6.58 -17.04
CA ALA A 94 -15.22 6.45 -18.50
C ALA A 94 -13.93 5.94 -19.16
N GLY A 95 -12.80 5.99 -18.46
CA GLY A 95 -11.52 5.46 -18.92
C GLY A 95 -11.56 3.95 -18.95
N VAL A 96 -11.62 3.37 -20.14
CA VAL A 96 -11.67 1.92 -20.33
C VAL A 96 -10.72 1.53 -21.45
N VAL A 97 -9.83 0.58 -21.18
CA VAL A 97 -9.04 -0.11 -22.20
C VAL A 97 -9.56 -1.54 -22.30
N GLN A 98 -10.21 -1.85 -23.42
CA GLN A 98 -10.90 -3.14 -23.64
C GLN A 98 -9.96 -4.26 -24.10
N SER A 99 -8.69 -3.91 -24.33
CA SER A 99 -7.68 -4.80 -24.89
C SER A 99 -6.74 -5.33 -23.81
N PRO A 100 -6.09 -6.48 -24.04
CA PRO A 100 -4.99 -6.93 -23.21
C PRO A 100 -3.86 -5.90 -23.16
N ILE A 101 -3.34 -5.65 -21.96
CA ILE A 101 -2.23 -4.73 -21.70
C ILE A 101 -1.03 -5.54 -21.25
N THR A 102 0.10 -5.35 -21.91
CA THR A 102 1.40 -5.88 -21.47
C THR A 102 2.27 -4.74 -20.97
N LEU A 103 2.71 -4.81 -19.72
CA LEU A 103 3.76 -3.94 -19.19
C LEU A 103 5.08 -4.67 -19.36
N LEU A 104 5.95 -4.14 -20.21
CA LEU A 104 7.27 -4.73 -20.42
C LEU A 104 8.17 -4.48 -19.20
N THR A 105 9.38 -5.01 -19.22
CA THR A 105 10.34 -4.86 -18.11
C THR A 105 10.81 -3.41 -17.97
N ASP A 106 11.60 -3.16 -16.92
CA ASP A 106 12.35 -1.91 -16.75
C ASP A 106 11.47 -0.67 -16.58
N GLY A 107 10.57 -0.71 -15.59
CA GLY A 107 9.86 0.47 -15.15
C GLY A 107 8.66 0.88 -16.00
N ALA A 108 8.16 0.03 -16.92
CA ALA A 108 6.89 0.25 -17.60
C ALA A 108 5.73 0.35 -16.57
N LYS A 109 4.85 1.35 -16.73
CA LYS A 109 3.85 1.67 -15.69
C LYS A 109 2.42 1.62 -16.21
N LEU A 110 1.54 1.00 -15.41
CA LEU A 110 0.10 1.18 -15.46
C LEU A 110 -0.33 2.02 -14.24
N LEU A 111 -0.94 3.17 -14.50
CA LEU A 111 -1.56 4.01 -13.48
C LEU A 111 -3.09 3.97 -13.62
N LEU A 112 -3.78 3.52 -12.58
CA LEU A 112 -5.24 3.54 -12.51
C LEU A 112 -5.70 4.69 -11.60
N GLY A 113 -6.61 5.52 -12.12
CA GLY A 113 -7.26 6.60 -11.38
C GLY A 113 -8.78 6.48 -11.48
N GLY A 114 -9.31 5.30 -11.21
CA GLY A 114 -10.72 4.93 -11.33
C GLY A 114 -11.13 4.35 -12.67
N GLY A 115 -10.17 4.13 -13.57
CA GLY A 115 -10.38 3.49 -14.87
C GLY A 115 -10.40 1.96 -14.80
N GLN A 116 -10.57 1.35 -15.98
CA GLN A 116 -10.68 -0.09 -16.16
C GLN A 116 -9.72 -0.60 -17.25
N ALA A 117 -8.98 -1.65 -16.93
CA ALA A 117 -8.17 -2.43 -17.86
C ALA A 117 -8.80 -3.82 -18.05
N ALA A 118 -8.99 -4.27 -19.29
CA ALA A 118 -9.66 -5.54 -19.56
C ALA A 118 -8.84 -6.77 -19.14
N GLU A 119 -7.52 -6.72 -19.29
CA GLU A 119 -6.57 -7.75 -18.90
C GLU A 119 -5.17 -7.14 -18.78
N VAL A 120 -4.37 -7.60 -17.82
CA VAL A 120 -3.00 -7.12 -17.60
C VAL A 120 -2.02 -8.28 -17.46
N ASP A 121 -0.93 -8.23 -18.23
CA ASP A 121 0.28 -9.04 -18.11
C ASP A 121 1.46 -8.10 -17.77
N ALA A 122 1.77 -8.00 -16.48
CA ALA A 122 2.81 -7.14 -15.94
C ALA A 122 4.08 -7.94 -15.68
N LYS A 123 5.16 -7.64 -16.42
CA LYS A 123 6.45 -8.33 -16.28
C LYS A 123 7.24 -7.85 -15.06
N GLU A 124 8.34 -8.53 -14.78
CA GLU A 124 9.27 -8.16 -13.71
C GLU A 124 9.73 -6.70 -13.87
N ASN A 125 9.90 -6.00 -12.74
CA ASN A 125 10.25 -4.57 -12.69
C ASN A 125 9.25 -3.60 -13.34
N SER A 126 8.07 -4.06 -13.78
CA SER A 126 6.96 -3.17 -14.15
C SER A 126 6.20 -2.70 -12.91
N ILE A 127 5.39 -1.64 -13.05
CA ILE A 127 4.67 -1.03 -11.93
C ILE A 127 3.19 -0.90 -12.26
N ILE A 128 2.34 -1.46 -11.39
CA ILE A 128 0.90 -1.17 -11.34
C ILE A 128 0.66 -0.27 -10.13
N SER A 129 0.00 0.86 -10.35
CA SER A 129 -0.26 1.84 -9.28
C SER A 129 -1.68 2.42 -9.34
N GLY A 130 -2.19 2.82 -8.17
CA GLY A 130 -3.46 3.52 -8.05
C GLY A 130 -4.66 2.64 -7.76
N TRP A 131 -5.83 3.11 -8.19
CA TRP A 131 -7.12 2.51 -7.85
C TRP A 131 -7.97 2.37 -9.11
N GLY A 132 -8.78 1.31 -9.20
CA GLY A 132 -9.55 0.98 -10.40
C GLY A 132 -9.80 -0.51 -10.53
N THR A 133 -10.09 -0.96 -11.74
CA THR A 133 -10.36 -2.37 -12.02
C THR A 133 -9.44 -2.93 -13.09
N ILE A 134 -8.86 -4.10 -12.82
CA ILE A 134 -8.07 -4.90 -13.73
C ILE A 134 -8.81 -6.21 -13.99
N GLY A 135 -8.93 -6.60 -15.25
CA GLY A 135 -9.62 -7.81 -15.63
C GLY A 135 -11.10 -7.62 -15.91
N THR A 136 -11.66 -8.55 -16.67
CA THR A 136 -13.09 -8.92 -16.60
C THR A 136 -13.23 -10.25 -15.85
N ALA A 137 -14.44 -10.68 -15.52
CA ALA A 137 -14.66 -11.94 -14.81
C ALA A 137 -14.06 -13.20 -15.51
N LYS A 138 -13.76 -13.11 -16.80
CA LYS A 138 -13.14 -14.18 -17.61
C LYS A 138 -11.66 -13.94 -17.94
N ALA A 139 -11.14 -12.75 -17.65
CA ALA A 139 -9.76 -12.41 -17.96
C ALA A 139 -8.79 -13.14 -17.02
N THR A 140 -7.56 -13.35 -17.51
CA THR A 140 -6.46 -13.85 -16.69
C THR A 140 -5.39 -12.77 -16.58
N ASN A 141 -5.11 -12.33 -15.36
CA ASN A 141 -4.11 -11.32 -15.10
C ASN A 141 -2.85 -11.97 -14.53
N THR A 142 -1.69 -11.53 -14.99
CA THR A 142 -0.40 -11.98 -14.47
C THR A 142 0.39 -10.78 -14.01
N VAL A 143 0.95 -10.84 -12.80
CA VAL A 143 1.78 -9.78 -12.23
C VAL A 143 3.05 -10.37 -11.67
N ALA A 144 4.18 -9.95 -12.24
CA ALA A 144 5.53 -10.23 -11.79
C ALA A 144 6.29 -8.97 -11.34
N GLY A 145 5.65 -7.81 -11.44
CA GLY A 145 6.21 -6.52 -11.06
C GLY A 145 5.72 -6.04 -9.70
N LEU A 146 5.90 -4.73 -9.50
CA LEU A 146 5.50 -4.00 -8.30
C LEU A 146 4.04 -3.56 -8.39
N ILE A 147 3.27 -3.84 -7.35
CA ILE A 147 1.96 -3.25 -7.07
C ILE A 147 2.15 -2.20 -5.97
N THR A 148 1.70 -0.97 -6.20
CA THR A 148 1.81 0.08 -5.19
C THR A 148 0.56 0.95 -5.14
N ALA A 149 0.39 1.61 -4.00
CA ALA A 149 -0.53 2.72 -3.86
C ALA A 149 -0.30 3.76 -4.97
N GLY A 150 -1.37 4.28 -5.56
CA GLY A 150 -1.25 5.51 -6.34
C GLY A 150 -1.13 6.72 -5.41
N PRO A 151 -1.05 7.94 -5.97
CA PRO A 151 -1.02 9.17 -5.18
C PRO A 151 -2.30 9.43 -4.36
N VAL A 152 -3.36 8.65 -4.61
CA VAL A 152 -4.65 8.76 -3.92
C VAL A 152 -4.99 7.38 -3.35
N PRO A 153 -5.39 7.29 -2.06
CA PRO A 153 -5.87 6.06 -1.46
C PRO A 153 -7.06 5.50 -2.25
N GLY A 154 -7.10 4.18 -2.42
CA GLY A 154 -8.24 3.54 -3.01
C GLY A 154 -8.10 2.02 -3.06
N GLU A 155 -8.94 1.43 -3.90
CA GLU A 155 -9.01 -0.01 -4.11
C GLU A 155 -8.55 -0.37 -5.53
N LEU A 156 -7.65 -1.34 -5.62
CA LEU A 156 -7.33 -2.00 -6.87
C LEU A 156 -8.07 -3.34 -6.93
N VAL A 157 -9.04 -3.44 -7.83
CA VAL A 157 -9.87 -4.63 -7.99
C VAL A 157 -9.36 -5.48 -9.15
N PHE A 158 -8.97 -6.71 -8.85
CA PHE A 158 -8.78 -7.76 -9.84
C PHE A 158 -10.10 -8.52 -10.04
N ALA A 159 -10.80 -8.23 -11.13
CA ALA A 159 -12.10 -8.84 -11.44
C ALA A 159 -11.99 -10.26 -12.01
N GLY A 160 -10.89 -10.54 -12.71
CA GLY A 160 -10.59 -11.84 -13.31
C GLY A 160 -9.72 -12.73 -12.43
N ARG A 161 -9.34 -13.89 -12.96
CA ARG A 161 -8.33 -14.74 -12.33
C ARG A 161 -7.01 -13.99 -12.27
N THR A 162 -6.27 -14.13 -11.18
CA THR A 162 -5.01 -13.41 -10.98
C THR A 162 -3.89 -14.37 -10.58
N TYR A 163 -2.73 -14.20 -11.23
CA TYR A 163 -1.49 -14.90 -10.94
C TYR A 163 -0.45 -13.87 -10.49
N LEU A 164 -0.03 -13.93 -9.24
CA LEU A 164 1.11 -13.19 -8.72
C LEU A 164 2.31 -14.13 -8.70
N SER A 165 3.40 -13.79 -9.39
CA SER A 165 4.62 -14.61 -9.39
C SER A 165 5.46 -14.39 -8.12
N ASP A 166 6.52 -15.17 -7.99
CA ASP A 166 7.52 -15.12 -6.91
C ASP A 166 8.36 -13.85 -6.88
N THR A 167 8.39 -13.13 -8.00
CA THR A 167 9.00 -11.80 -8.14
C THR A 167 8.00 -10.66 -7.91
N ALA A 168 6.71 -10.95 -7.73
CA ALA A 168 5.73 -9.92 -7.46
C ALA A 168 5.97 -9.28 -6.09
N GLU A 169 5.83 -7.96 -6.03
CA GLU A 169 5.95 -7.18 -4.80
C GLU A 169 4.71 -6.32 -4.60
N PHE A 170 4.27 -6.13 -3.36
CA PHE A 170 3.20 -5.21 -3.01
C PHE A 170 3.65 -4.23 -1.94
N TYR A 171 3.65 -2.93 -2.26
CA TYR A 171 4.02 -1.87 -1.34
C TYR A 171 2.75 -1.20 -0.81
N TRP A 172 2.39 -1.53 0.42
CA TRP A 172 1.34 -0.83 1.13
C TRP A 172 1.90 0.46 1.74
N THR A 173 1.39 1.61 1.31
CA THR A 173 1.90 2.92 1.74
C THR A 173 0.90 3.67 2.61
N LEU A 174 1.32 4.14 3.78
CA LEU A 174 0.53 5.06 4.60
C LEU A 174 0.93 6.51 4.28
N ALA A 175 0.23 7.14 3.33
CA ALA A 175 0.53 8.50 2.86
C ALA A 175 0.07 9.62 3.82
N GLY A 176 -0.72 9.30 4.84
CA GLY A 176 -1.14 10.22 5.90
C GLY A 176 -1.61 9.44 7.12
N LEU A 177 -1.58 10.07 8.31
CA LEU A 177 -2.00 9.45 9.58
C LEU A 177 -3.52 9.34 9.63
N HIS A 178 -4.03 8.28 9.01
CA HIS A 178 -5.44 7.93 9.01
C HIS A 178 -5.59 6.51 9.54
N ASP A 179 -6.48 6.35 10.50
CA ASP A 179 -6.99 5.04 10.90
C ASP A 179 -8.18 4.69 10.01
N ASP A 180 -8.36 3.41 9.70
CA ASP A 180 -9.64 2.95 9.14
C ASP A 180 -10.61 2.83 10.32
N ALA A 181 -11.23 3.95 10.71
CA ALA A 181 -12.18 3.98 11.83
C ALA A 181 -13.34 2.98 11.66
N ASN A 182 -13.57 2.50 10.43
CA ASN A 182 -14.49 1.42 10.10
C ASN A 182 -13.84 0.46 9.08
N PRO A 183 -12.98 -0.48 9.54
CA PRO A 183 -12.23 -1.39 8.68
C PRO A 183 -13.10 -2.03 7.59
N GLY A 184 -12.76 -1.79 6.34
CA GLY A 184 -13.42 -2.38 5.17
C GLY A 184 -14.39 -1.45 4.43
N THR A 185 -14.62 -0.24 4.95
CA THR A 185 -15.50 0.76 4.31
C THR A 185 -14.77 1.73 3.39
N THR A 186 -13.60 2.24 3.80
CA THR A 186 -12.80 3.17 3.00
C THR A 186 -11.48 2.50 2.63
N PRO A 187 -11.32 2.00 1.39
CA PRO A 187 -10.14 1.24 1.02
C PRO A 187 -8.89 2.13 1.00
N TRP A 188 -7.94 1.82 1.88
CA TRP A 188 -6.62 2.44 1.88
C TRP A 188 -5.61 1.47 1.27
N ASN A 189 -5.39 1.60 -0.04
CA ASN A 189 -4.51 0.72 -0.82
C ASN A 189 -4.90 -0.75 -0.69
N ARG A 190 -6.21 -1.02 -0.73
CA ARG A 190 -6.77 -2.37 -0.67
C ARG A 190 -6.62 -3.06 -2.03
N LEU A 191 -6.19 -4.33 -2.03
CA LEU A 191 -6.37 -5.19 -3.22
C LEU A 191 -7.58 -6.10 -3.03
N THR A 192 -8.40 -6.21 -4.07
CA THR A 192 -9.59 -7.05 -4.05
C THR A 192 -9.56 -8.05 -5.17
N PHE A 193 -9.71 -9.33 -4.83
CA PHE A 193 -9.71 -10.43 -5.78
C PHE A 193 -11.12 -11.03 -5.87
N ASN A 194 -11.79 -10.77 -6.98
CA ASN A 194 -13.16 -11.25 -7.20
C ASN A 194 -13.24 -12.70 -7.70
N ASN A 195 -12.11 -13.28 -8.07
CA ASN A 195 -11.97 -14.60 -8.67
C ASN A 195 -10.76 -15.33 -8.07
N ASP A 196 -10.41 -16.49 -8.62
CA ASP A 196 -9.24 -17.26 -8.22
C ASP A 196 -7.97 -16.39 -8.16
N LEU A 197 -7.28 -16.45 -7.02
CA LEU A 197 -5.94 -15.92 -6.84
C LEU A 197 -4.95 -17.07 -6.73
N HIS A 198 -4.01 -17.14 -7.66
CA HIS A 198 -2.79 -17.91 -7.52
C HIS A 198 -1.65 -16.96 -7.17
N MET A 199 -0.86 -17.34 -6.19
CA MET A 199 0.23 -16.50 -5.69
C MET A 199 1.34 -17.40 -5.19
N ASP A 200 2.47 -17.30 -5.85
CA ASP A 200 3.71 -17.97 -5.44
C ASP A 200 4.58 -16.89 -4.81
N HIS A 201 4.82 -16.94 -3.50
CA HIS A 201 5.73 -16.02 -2.78
C HIS A 201 5.58 -14.51 -3.08
N LEU A 202 4.43 -13.89 -2.79
CA LEU A 202 4.29 -12.43 -2.82
C LEU A 202 5.11 -11.79 -1.68
N GLN A 203 5.96 -10.83 -2.02
CA GLN A 203 6.62 -9.98 -1.03
C GLN A 203 5.78 -8.75 -0.75
N VAL A 204 5.57 -8.42 0.51
CA VAL A 204 4.76 -7.28 0.89
C VAL A 204 5.57 -6.37 1.79
N TYR A 205 5.60 -5.09 1.44
CA TYR A 205 6.36 -4.07 2.13
C TYR A 205 5.44 -3.04 2.73
N LEU A 206 5.70 -2.67 3.98
CA LEU A 206 5.11 -1.51 4.63
C LEU A 206 5.99 -0.30 4.34
N ASN A 207 5.41 0.71 3.72
CA ASN A 207 6.11 1.92 3.32
C ASN A 207 5.51 3.13 4.04
N PHE A 208 6.34 3.82 4.81
CA PHE A 208 5.96 5.00 5.57
C PHE A 208 6.73 6.22 5.05
N THR A 209 6.04 7.35 5.03
CA THR A 209 6.71 8.64 4.88
C THR A 209 7.33 9.02 6.22
N PRO A 210 8.35 9.90 6.29
CA PRO A 210 8.96 10.30 7.56
C PRO A 210 7.95 10.82 8.61
N GLU A 211 6.83 11.40 8.16
CA GLU A 211 5.76 11.90 9.01
C GLU A 211 4.77 10.81 9.46
N THR A 212 4.73 9.68 8.75
CA THR A 212 3.86 8.53 9.04
C THR A 212 4.61 7.33 9.61
N ASP A 213 5.91 7.46 9.88
CA ASP A 213 6.71 6.42 10.50
C ASP A 213 6.20 6.12 11.94
N PRO A 214 6.01 4.85 12.33
CA PRO A 214 5.69 4.46 13.70
C PRO A 214 6.65 5.03 14.75
N ASP A 215 7.95 5.09 14.43
CA ASP A 215 9.00 5.60 15.32
C ASP A 215 9.18 7.13 15.23
N SER A 216 8.27 7.83 14.55
CA SER A 216 8.30 9.30 14.47
C SER A 216 8.04 10.01 15.82
N GLY A 217 7.53 9.28 16.82
CA GLY A 217 7.04 9.84 18.08
C GLY A 217 5.64 10.47 17.97
N ASN A 218 4.92 10.22 16.87
CA ASN A 218 3.57 10.76 16.69
C ASN A 218 2.56 10.07 17.64
N PRO A 219 1.70 10.83 18.36
CA PRO A 219 0.68 10.26 19.25
C PRO A 219 -0.32 9.30 18.59
N PHE A 220 -0.47 9.37 17.27
CA PHE A 220 -1.24 8.39 16.50
C PHE A 220 -0.87 6.96 16.92
N TRP A 221 0.42 6.64 16.93
CA TRP A 221 0.95 5.30 17.23
C TRP A 221 0.87 4.88 18.71
N GLN A 222 0.21 5.66 19.57
CA GLN A 222 -0.09 5.25 20.95
C GLN A 222 -1.38 4.44 21.04
N LEU A 223 -2.15 4.38 19.96
CA LEU A 223 -3.41 3.66 19.89
C LEU A 223 -3.31 2.45 18.95
N PRO A 224 -4.12 1.41 19.15
CA PRO A 224 -4.28 0.34 18.17
C PRO A 224 -4.92 0.88 16.89
N HIS A 225 -4.45 0.39 15.73
CA HIS A 225 -5.01 0.73 14.42
C HIS A 225 -5.27 -0.53 13.59
N THR A 226 -6.16 -0.41 12.61
CA THR A 226 -6.47 -1.52 11.71
C THR A 226 -6.75 -0.97 10.32
N TRP A 227 -6.16 -1.59 9.30
CA TRP A 227 -6.43 -1.30 7.89
C TRP A 227 -6.80 -2.58 7.16
N THR A 228 -7.68 -2.48 6.15
CA THR A 228 -7.97 -3.62 5.28
C THR A 228 -6.95 -3.68 4.15
N LEU A 229 -6.11 -4.72 4.13
CA LEU A 229 -5.13 -4.95 3.05
C LEU A 229 -5.78 -5.63 1.85
N TRP A 230 -6.53 -6.69 2.13
CA TRP A 230 -7.03 -7.58 1.09
C TRP A 230 -8.46 -7.99 1.32
N GLN A 231 -9.19 -8.15 0.22
CA GLN A 231 -10.51 -8.75 0.18
C GLN A 231 -10.55 -9.86 -0.87
N PHE A 232 -11.11 -11.00 -0.49
CA PHE A 232 -11.24 -12.15 -1.38
C PHE A 232 -12.71 -12.55 -1.51
N LYS A 233 -13.20 -12.72 -2.73
CA LYS A 233 -14.54 -13.31 -2.93
C LYS A 233 -14.54 -14.83 -2.85
N VAL A 234 -13.40 -15.45 -3.14
CA VAL A 234 -13.17 -16.88 -2.96
C VAL A 234 -12.12 -17.03 -1.87
N GLN A 235 -12.42 -17.80 -0.82
CA GLN A 235 -11.53 -17.96 0.32
C GLN A 235 -10.18 -18.55 -0.13
N PRO A 236 -9.04 -17.84 0.06
CA PRO A 236 -7.73 -18.40 -0.26
C PRO A 236 -7.26 -19.36 0.84
N ASP A 237 -6.49 -20.38 0.46
CA ASP A 237 -5.67 -21.15 1.40
C ASP A 237 -4.27 -20.56 1.40
N TRP A 238 -3.87 -19.92 2.49
CA TRP A 238 -2.67 -19.09 2.50
C TRP A 238 -1.96 -19.10 3.84
N TYR A 239 -0.66 -18.87 3.76
CA TYR A 239 0.25 -18.82 4.88
C TYR A 239 1.18 -17.63 4.68
N PHE A 240 1.39 -16.85 5.73
CA PHE A 240 2.36 -15.76 5.73
C PHE A 240 3.50 -16.06 6.71
N GLN A 241 4.67 -15.55 6.37
CA GLN A 241 5.82 -15.51 7.26
C GLN A 241 6.18 -14.04 7.49
N GLU A 242 5.95 -13.56 8.72
CA GLU A 242 6.26 -12.18 9.11
C GLU A 242 7.77 -12.00 9.32
N GLY A 243 8.25 -10.81 9.01
CA GLY A 243 9.60 -10.35 9.32
C GLY A 243 9.60 -8.83 9.49
N ASN A 244 10.35 -8.32 10.46
CA ASN A 244 10.63 -6.89 10.66
C ASN A 244 9.41 -5.99 10.89
N PHE A 245 8.38 -6.46 11.59
CA PHE A 245 7.18 -5.66 11.91
C PHE A 245 7.23 -4.96 13.27
N ASP A 246 8.38 -4.98 13.94
CA ASP A 246 8.59 -4.40 15.25
C ASP A 246 9.24 -3.01 15.17
N TYR A 247 8.53 -2.04 15.73
CA TYR A 247 8.91 -0.64 15.91
C TYR A 247 9.08 -0.35 17.41
N SER A 248 9.78 0.72 17.75
CA SER A 248 9.87 1.17 19.15
C SER A 248 8.50 1.54 19.72
N SER A 249 7.60 2.07 18.87
CA SER A 249 6.25 2.47 19.26
C SER A 249 5.23 1.33 19.24
N GLY A 250 5.55 0.15 18.71
CA GLY A 250 4.63 -0.98 18.64
C GLY A 250 4.99 -1.98 17.56
N SER A 251 4.05 -2.86 17.23
CA SER A 251 4.27 -3.84 16.18
C SER A 251 3.07 -4.02 15.27
N PHE A 252 3.35 -4.38 14.02
CA PHE A 252 2.33 -4.76 13.06
C PHE A 252 2.12 -6.27 13.07
N SER A 253 0.90 -6.69 12.75
CA SER A 253 0.56 -8.07 12.46
C SER A 253 -0.50 -8.13 11.39
N ILE A 254 -0.61 -9.29 10.73
CA ILE A 254 -1.70 -9.53 9.79
C ILE A 254 -2.66 -10.56 10.34
N THR A 255 -3.94 -10.21 10.35
CA THR A 255 -5.01 -11.11 10.78
C THR A 255 -5.99 -11.37 9.66
N TRP A 256 -6.45 -12.63 9.59
CA TRP A 256 -7.46 -13.06 8.64
C TRP A 256 -8.82 -13.21 9.33
N ASN A 257 -9.85 -12.60 8.76
CA ASN A 257 -11.22 -12.82 9.18
C ASN A 257 -11.99 -13.57 8.08
N SER A 258 -12.15 -14.88 8.29
CA SER A 258 -12.86 -15.77 7.37
C SER A 258 -14.34 -15.46 7.20
N ASN A 259 -14.98 -14.76 8.15
CA ASN A 259 -16.42 -14.47 8.08
C ASN A 259 -16.75 -13.39 7.05
N VAL A 260 -15.81 -12.47 6.81
CA VAL A 260 -15.97 -11.36 5.84
C VAL A 260 -14.98 -11.46 4.68
N SER A 261 -14.16 -12.51 4.65
CA SER A 261 -13.10 -12.74 3.68
C SER A 261 -12.16 -11.54 3.53
N LEU A 262 -11.80 -10.93 4.66
CA LEU A 262 -10.90 -9.78 4.73
C LEU A 262 -9.62 -10.12 5.51
N ALA A 263 -8.52 -9.57 5.03
CA ALA A 263 -7.27 -9.56 5.74
C ALA A 263 -6.92 -8.14 6.18
N PHE A 264 -6.53 -8.04 7.44
CA PHE A 264 -6.27 -6.79 8.10
C PHE A 264 -4.80 -6.65 8.44
N LEU A 265 -4.24 -5.47 8.21
CA LEU A 265 -3.02 -5.01 8.84
C LEU A 265 -3.42 -4.37 10.17
N GLN A 266 -2.88 -4.87 11.27
CA GLN A 266 -3.18 -4.34 12.59
C GLN A 266 -1.91 -3.82 13.22
N PHE A 267 -1.99 -2.62 13.80
CA PHE A 267 -0.93 -2.08 14.63
C PHE A 267 -1.32 -2.23 16.09
N LYS A 268 -0.42 -2.81 16.88
CA LYS A 268 -0.53 -2.88 18.33
C LYS A 268 0.53 -1.95 18.94
N PRO A 269 0.14 -0.93 19.72
CA PRO A 269 1.11 -0.06 20.37
C PRO A 269 1.96 -0.88 21.34
N ALA A 270 3.22 -0.47 21.50
CA ALA A 270 4.09 -0.99 22.53
C ALA A 270 3.42 -0.75 23.88
N SER A 271 3.42 -1.75 24.76
CA SER A 271 2.96 -1.52 26.12
C SER A 271 3.79 -0.39 26.72
N PRO A 272 3.16 0.61 27.39
CA PRO A 272 3.89 1.63 28.12
C PRO A 272 4.92 0.94 29.02
N VAL A 273 6.20 1.35 28.91
CA VAL A 273 7.24 0.82 29.78
C VAL A 273 6.93 1.37 31.15
N ALA A 274 6.32 0.52 32.00
CA ALA A 274 5.94 0.92 33.34
C ALA A 274 7.11 1.67 34.00
N PRO A 275 6.92 2.91 34.43
CA PRO A 275 8.01 3.70 34.99
C PRO A 275 8.58 2.94 36.18
N THR A 276 9.88 2.68 36.15
CA THR A 276 10.56 2.00 37.24
C THR A 276 11.18 3.05 38.15
N ALA A 277 11.10 2.80 39.47
CA ALA A 277 11.86 3.52 40.47
C ALA A 277 12.52 2.50 41.39
N SER A 278 13.82 2.64 41.62
CA SER A 278 14.56 1.83 42.58
C SER A 278 15.33 2.73 43.54
N ILE A 279 15.45 2.30 44.78
CA ILE A 279 16.12 3.05 45.84
C ILE A 279 17.36 2.27 46.25
N ARG A 280 18.50 2.97 46.31
CA ARG A 280 19.73 2.46 46.92
C ARG A 280 20.14 3.37 48.05
N VAL A 281 20.47 2.76 49.19
CA VAL A 281 21.13 3.43 50.31
C VAL A 281 22.61 3.15 50.19
N ALA A 282 23.44 4.20 50.12
CA ALA A 282 24.88 4.05 50.00
C ALA A 282 25.49 3.47 51.30
N ALA A 283 26.75 3.01 51.21
CA ALA A 283 27.45 2.39 52.34
C ALA A 283 27.61 3.33 53.56
N ASP A 284 27.55 4.64 53.35
CA ASP A 284 27.55 5.66 54.40
C ASP A 284 26.25 5.70 55.22
N LYS A 285 25.20 4.98 54.80
CA LYS A 285 23.85 4.94 55.38
C LYS A 285 23.14 6.30 55.46
N ILE A 286 23.67 7.31 54.76
CA ILE A 286 23.18 8.68 54.77
C ILE A 286 22.70 9.07 53.38
N THR A 287 23.38 8.61 52.33
CA THR A 287 23.05 8.95 50.95
C THR A 287 21.99 7.99 50.40
N VAL A 288 20.86 8.54 49.96
CA VAL A 288 19.79 7.80 49.25
C VAL A 288 19.79 8.22 47.79
N THR A 289 19.95 7.26 46.89
CA THR A 289 19.87 7.46 45.44
C THR A 289 18.62 6.78 44.89
N ILE A 290 17.81 7.54 44.17
CA ILE A 290 16.67 7.04 43.41
C ILE A 290 17.08 6.93 41.94
N THR A 291 17.03 5.74 41.38
CA THR A 291 17.17 5.51 39.94
C THR A 291 15.78 5.35 39.34
N TYR A 292 15.45 6.15 38.33
CA TYR A 292 14.10 6.19 37.77
C TYR A 292 14.10 6.31 36.24
N SER A 293 13.00 5.90 35.60
CA SER A 293 12.72 6.18 34.19
C SER A 293 11.57 7.19 34.05
N GLY A 294 11.74 8.19 33.19
CA GLY A 294 10.75 9.25 32.94
C GLY A 294 10.91 10.48 33.86
N VAL A 295 9.83 11.03 34.41
CA VAL A 295 9.83 12.21 35.30
C VAL A 295 9.59 11.79 36.74
N LEU A 296 10.46 12.24 37.66
CA LEU A 296 10.33 11.98 39.10
C LEU A 296 9.46 13.04 39.78
N TYR A 297 8.54 12.60 40.62
CA TYR A 297 7.66 13.44 41.44
C TYR A 297 7.84 13.13 42.92
N GLU A 298 7.64 14.15 43.75
CA GLU A 298 7.63 14.06 45.21
C GLU A 298 6.32 14.54 45.83
N SER A 299 6.02 14.06 47.04
CA SER A 299 4.89 14.48 47.86
C SER A 299 5.19 14.29 49.35
N ASP A 300 4.57 15.10 50.21
CA ASP A 300 4.63 14.96 51.68
C ASP A 300 3.69 13.88 52.22
N SER A 301 2.80 13.34 51.37
CA SER A 301 1.92 12.22 51.73
C SER A 301 1.60 11.34 50.52
N LEU A 302 1.30 10.06 50.76
CA LEU A 302 0.91 9.12 49.69
C LEU A 302 -0.31 9.60 48.88
N ALA A 303 -1.22 10.35 49.51
CA ALA A 303 -2.44 10.89 48.89
C ALA A 303 -2.32 12.38 48.49
N GLY A 304 -1.16 13.01 48.70
CA GLY A 304 -0.96 14.44 48.50
C GLY A 304 -0.80 14.86 47.04
N PRO A 305 -0.77 16.18 46.76
CA PRO A 305 -0.40 16.67 45.45
C PRO A 305 1.05 16.28 45.14
N TRP A 306 1.27 15.71 43.97
CA TRP A 306 2.59 15.28 43.53
C TRP A 306 3.19 16.35 42.64
N LEU A 307 4.37 16.82 43.02
CA LEU A 307 5.09 17.89 42.32
C LEU A 307 6.34 17.31 41.66
N PRO A 308 6.72 17.78 40.46
CA PRO A 308 7.96 17.34 39.82
C PRO A 308 9.16 17.72 40.69
N VAL A 309 10.12 16.81 40.80
CA VAL A 309 11.35 17.03 41.58
C VAL A 309 12.28 17.95 40.79
N GLU A 310 12.52 19.15 41.31
CA GLU A 310 13.42 20.12 40.70
C GLU A 310 14.88 19.64 40.75
N GLY A 311 15.58 19.73 39.62
CA GLY A 311 16.98 19.27 39.51
C GLY A 311 17.16 17.75 39.34
N ALA A 312 16.09 17.00 39.15
CA ALA A 312 16.14 15.58 38.81
C ALA A 312 16.66 15.40 37.36
N ASN A 313 17.98 15.28 37.21
CA ASN A 313 18.67 15.07 35.93
C ASN A 313 18.55 13.60 35.50
N PRO A 314 18.49 13.28 34.19
CA PRO A 314 17.88 12.04 33.74
C PRO A 314 18.55 10.81 34.35
N SER A 315 17.69 9.91 34.85
CA SER A 315 17.97 8.57 35.37
C SER A 315 18.41 8.45 36.83
N THR A 316 18.82 9.52 37.53
CA THR A 316 19.18 9.44 38.97
C THR A 316 18.91 10.72 39.75
N TYR A 317 18.37 10.58 40.96
CA TYR A 317 18.19 11.67 41.94
C TYR A 317 18.82 11.30 43.28
N ILE A 318 19.57 12.23 43.88
CA ILE A 318 20.15 12.07 45.21
C ILE A 318 19.29 12.87 46.19
N VAL A 319 18.69 12.18 47.16
CA VAL A 319 17.79 12.81 48.14
C VAL A 319 18.61 13.71 49.09
N PRO A 320 18.25 14.99 49.27
CA PRO A 320 18.92 15.87 50.21
C PRO A 320 18.88 15.32 51.65
N THR A 321 20.02 15.38 52.34
CA THR A 321 20.21 14.79 53.68
C THR A 321 19.65 15.63 54.83
N ASN A 322 19.15 16.84 54.52
CA ASN A 322 18.63 17.82 55.47
C ASN A 322 17.09 17.95 55.43
N LEU A 323 16.37 16.96 54.89
CA LEU A 323 14.91 16.95 54.89
C LEU A 323 14.41 16.58 56.29
N ALA A 324 13.62 17.48 56.90
CA ALA A 324 13.09 17.30 58.25
C ALA A 324 11.89 16.34 58.34
N ASP A 325 11.30 15.98 57.19
CA ASP A 325 10.04 15.22 57.10
C ASP A 325 10.13 14.02 56.14
N LEU A 326 9.18 13.08 56.30
CA LEU A 326 8.99 11.95 55.40
C LEU A 326 8.53 12.44 54.01
N LYS A 327 9.30 12.12 52.97
CA LYS A 327 8.97 12.39 51.56
C LYS A 327 8.66 11.09 50.81
N PHE A 328 7.67 11.14 49.93
CA PHE A 328 7.30 10.06 49.02
C PHE A 328 7.73 10.41 47.60
N TYR A 329 8.19 9.42 46.83
CA TYR A 329 8.64 9.60 45.45
C TYR A 329 7.92 8.62 44.52
N ARG A 330 7.61 9.06 43.29
CA ARG A 330 7.10 8.20 42.21
C ARG A 330 7.59 8.68 40.85
N ALA A 331 7.74 7.76 39.91
CA ALA A 331 8.12 8.06 38.53
C ALA A 331 6.92 7.91 37.59
N TYR A 332 6.85 8.79 36.59
CA TYR A 332 5.90 8.72 35.47
C TYR A 332 6.62 8.69 34.14
N GLU A 333 5.98 8.18 33.09
CA GLU A 333 6.54 8.23 31.74
C GLU A 333 6.87 9.67 31.33
N ALA A 334 8.01 9.84 30.66
CA ALA A 334 8.31 11.08 29.96
C ALA A 334 7.53 11.09 28.65
N GLU A 335 7.04 12.26 28.23
CA GLU A 335 6.53 12.46 26.87
C GLU A 335 7.58 11.97 25.85
N PRO A 336 7.20 11.14 24.87
CA PRO A 336 8.15 10.49 23.98
C PRO A 336 8.94 11.53 23.17
N SER A 337 10.27 11.53 23.35
CA SER A 337 11.20 12.34 22.56
C SER A 337 11.36 11.75 21.15
N SER A 338 11.19 12.59 20.13
CA SER A 338 11.25 12.25 18.70
C SER A 338 12.65 11.85 18.23
N ALA A 339 13.01 10.57 18.35
CA ALA A 339 14.20 10.02 17.72
C ALA A 339 13.89 9.57 16.29
N ARG A 340 14.13 10.45 15.30
CA ARG A 340 14.04 10.12 13.87
C ARG A 340 15.04 9.02 13.51
N SER A 341 14.54 7.84 13.16
CA SER A 341 15.29 6.74 12.56
C SER A 341 14.88 6.62 11.09
N SER A 342 15.81 6.84 10.15
CA SER A 342 15.58 6.51 8.74
C SER A 342 15.75 5.01 8.53
N ARG A 343 14.66 4.24 8.67
CA ARG A 343 14.65 2.80 8.35
C ARG A 343 14.36 2.56 6.87
N ARG A 344 14.93 1.46 6.34
CA ARG A 344 14.55 0.90 5.03
C ARG A 344 13.14 0.30 5.16
N PRO A 345 12.36 0.19 4.06
CA PRO A 345 11.03 -0.39 4.11
C PRO A 345 11.07 -1.82 4.65
N ASP A 346 10.20 -2.10 5.62
CA ASP A 346 10.07 -3.41 6.26
C ASP A 346 9.10 -4.28 5.46
N GLY A 347 9.31 -5.60 5.41
CA GLY A 347 8.48 -6.48 4.59
C GLY A 347 8.45 -7.94 5.01
N PHE A 348 7.44 -8.64 4.51
CA PHE A 348 7.14 -10.04 4.80
C PHE A 348 6.85 -10.83 3.51
N ARG A 349 6.75 -12.16 3.64
CA ARG A 349 6.48 -13.06 2.52
C ARG A 349 5.16 -13.79 2.70
N LEU A 350 4.40 -13.91 1.62
CA LEU A 350 3.09 -14.54 1.60
C LEU A 350 3.03 -15.64 0.53
N ASN A 351 2.61 -16.84 0.94
CA ASN A 351 2.55 -18.02 0.08
C ASN A 351 1.12 -18.58 0.04
N ASN A 352 0.65 -18.94 -1.16
CA ASN A 352 -0.57 -19.74 -1.28
C ASN A 352 -0.20 -21.23 -1.15
N ARG A 353 -0.85 -21.97 -0.24
CA ARG A 353 -0.74 -23.43 -0.21
C ARG A 353 -1.87 -23.98 -1.06
N THR A 354 -1.56 -24.41 -2.28
CA THR A 354 -2.54 -25.13 -3.10
C THR A 354 -2.87 -26.49 -2.47
N ARG A 355 -3.95 -26.59 -1.69
CA ARG A 355 -4.60 -27.87 -1.42
C ARG A 355 -5.67 -28.11 -2.47
N VAL A 356 -5.27 -28.71 -3.59
CA VAL A 356 -6.23 -29.36 -4.50
C VAL A 356 -6.83 -30.53 -3.73
N LEU A 357 -7.97 -30.33 -3.07
CA LEU A 357 -8.81 -31.45 -2.67
C LEU A 357 -9.62 -31.86 -3.91
N PRO A 358 -9.48 -33.09 -4.41
CA PRO A 358 -10.39 -33.56 -5.44
C PRO A 358 -11.82 -33.57 -4.88
N TYR A 359 -12.72 -32.96 -5.64
CA TYR A 359 -14.15 -33.03 -5.46
C TYR A 359 -14.58 -34.50 -5.49
N SER A 360 -14.93 -35.06 -4.33
CA SER A 360 -15.68 -36.31 -4.23
C SER A 360 -17.08 -35.99 -3.74
N GLY A 361 -18.06 -36.05 -4.64
CA GLY A 361 -19.48 -36.11 -4.29
C GLY A 361 -20.29 -36.68 -5.44
N PRO A 362 -21.50 -37.21 -5.18
CA PRO A 362 -21.87 -38.10 -4.08
C PRO A 362 -22.66 -39.35 -4.56
N GLN A 363 -23.01 -40.24 -3.61
CA GLN A 363 -24.01 -41.35 -3.63
C GLN A 363 -23.48 -42.77 -3.92
N ALA A 364 -23.90 -43.84 -3.23
CA ALA A 364 -24.94 -44.08 -2.21
C ALA A 364 -24.58 -45.36 -1.40
N PRO A 365 -25.19 -45.61 -0.22
CA PRO A 365 -25.02 -46.88 0.48
C PRO A 365 -25.79 -47.98 -0.25
N HIS A 366 -25.10 -48.98 -0.77
CA HIS A 366 -25.72 -50.28 -1.03
C HIS A 366 -25.73 -51.07 0.28
N LEU A 367 -26.94 -51.28 0.80
CA LEU A 367 -27.27 -52.34 1.75
C LEU A 367 -26.76 -53.67 1.18
N SER A 368 -25.92 -54.37 1.95
CA SER A 368 -25.85 -55.82 1.88
C SER A 368 -27.11 -56.42 2.51
N GLU A 369 -27.41 -57.67 2.18
CA GLU A 369 -28.47 -58.49 2.79
C GLU A 369 -28.63 -58.32 4.31
#